data_AF-N4XHX7-F1
#
_entry.id   AF-N4XHX7-F1
#
_cell.length_a   1.000
_cell.length_b   1.000
_cell.length_c   1.000
_cell.angle_alpha   90.00
_cell.angle_beta   90.00
_cell.angle_gamma   90.00
#
_symmetry.space_group_name_H-M   'P 1'
#
loop_
_entity.id
_entity.type
_entity.pdbx_description
1 polymer ?
#
loop_
_entity_poly.entity_id
_entity_poly.type
_entity_poly.pdbx_seq_one_letter_code
_entity_poly.pdbx_strand_id
1 'polypeptide(L)'
;MSPAKRRKTGGAGMKPKKQGSEQKPLPVTILSGFLGSGKTTLLRHILKSADHGLRIAVIVNDMASVNVDANIIRRSDNKAKGNGEVRVKEKMIQMENGCICCTLRSDLLVELARLAWSHQGFDHVVIESSGISEPQQVAETFTTELTEAMLDAEGLEPDEKEVFAKVAKIGGLKTIATVDAMVTVVDAFRFFSEFDTAEFLQDRFGREEVPDEDQRTVSDLFADQIEFANVIIVNKIDRADAATLGRVKAYIKSLNPNAKIIEAKYSKVDVREMLNTGVFNFGEAVASAGWLKSLHEMTVMDVHGKKRVAPKPETLEYGIGSFVYRARRPFDPLKLYRLIEGKFILLQDEAEDVDDEDEEDGNDESSDSGKASTSGDDSDQQSNDEDAPPIDDKQILENKRTSPYFGGLHRSKGIFWLATRPNQMGSWSTAGAMLTLGSEMPWFCCVSEEDWGADEATLKAIKNDFEGKWGDRRQEMVFIGEKLDVDGMTKALDSCLLSRSEMKKWEKVMLDKKLDDDEKEETLQEVWDDGYWAEWPRVQDEEEHDHDHSHDHGRHQHGQKH
;
A
#
# COMPACT_ATOMS: atom_id res chain seq x y z
N MET A 1 -47.63 33.93 -68.62
CA MET A 1 -47.67 34.16 -67.17
C MET A 1 -47.55 32.82 -66.45
N SER A 2 -46.57 32.73 -65.54
CA SER A 2 -46.34 31.72 -64.48
C SER A 2 -46.24 30.22 -64.80
N PRO A 3 -45.14 29.55 -64.36
CA PRO A 3 -44.95 28.10 -64.45
C PRO A 3 -45.22 27.35 -63.13
N ALA A 4 -45.13 26.02 -63.21
CA ALA A 4 -44.82 25.02 -62.16
C ALA A 4 -45.96 24.12 -61.66
N LYS A 5 -45.81 22.80 -61.91
CA LYS A 5 -45.32 21.81 -60.92
C LYS A 5 -45.24 20.41 -61.54
N ARG A 6 -44.03 19.84 -61.62
CA ARG A 6 -43.76 18.43 -61.98
C ARG A 6 -43.20 17.71 -60.75
N ARG A 7 -43.78 16.55 -60.41
CA ARG A 7 -43.39 15.62 -59.34
C ARG A 7 -41.92 15.19 -59.49
N LYS A 8 -41.12 15.27 -58.42
CA LYS A 8 -39.84 14.57 -58.28
C LYS A 8 -40.02 13.35 -57.38
N THR A 9 -39.59 12.20 -57.87
CA THR A 9 -39.39 10.95 -57.14
C THR A 9 -38.19 11.10 -56.20
N GLY A 10 -38.40 10.97 -54.90
CA GLY A 10 -37.33 10.98 -53.90
C GLY A 10 -36.68 9.60 -53.81
N GLY A 11 -35.41 9.49 -54.19
CA GLY A 11 -34.56 8.35 -53.85
C GLY A 11 -34.23 8.39 -52.37
N ALA A 12 -34.44 7.28 -51.67
CA ALA A 12 -34.02 7.10 -50.29
C ALA A 12 -32.49 7.00 -50.24
N GLY A 13 -31.83 8.13 -49.96
CA GLY A 13 -30.40 8.18 -49.66
C GLY A 13 -30.14 7.52 -48.30
N MET A 14 -29.46 6.37 -48.33
CA MET A 14 -28.87 5.73 -47.17
C MET A 14 -27.86 6.70 -46.54
N LYS A 15 -28.18 7.26 -45.37
CA LYS A 15 -27.24 8.08 -44.60
C LYS A 15 -26.10 7.16 -44.10
N PRO A 16 -24.83 7.53 -44.27
CA PRO A 16 -23.74 6.77 -43.68
C PRO A 16 -23.88 6.83 -42.15
N LYS A 17 -23.90 5.65 -41.51
CA LYS A 17 -23.76 5.54 -40.06
C LYS A 17 -22.44 6.20 -39.69
N LYS A 18 -22.49 7.26 -38.87
CA LYS A 18 -21.31 7.75 -38.15
C LYS A 18 -20.80 6.59 -37.28
N GLN A 19 -19.70 5.97 -37.70
CA GLN A 19 -18.84 5.17 -36.82
C GLN A 19 -17.97 6.14 -36.04
N GLY A 20 -17.92 5.93 -34.73
CA GLY A 20 -17.26 6.81 -33.76
C GLY A 20 -18.01 6.75 -32.43
N SER A 21 -18.29 5.55 -31.92
CA SER A 21 -18.46 5.40 -30.48
C SER A 21 -17.05 5.42 -29.92
N GLU A 22 -16.71 6.44 -29.13
CA GLU A 22 -15.53 6.39 -28.25
C GLU A 22 -15.56 5.03 -27.53
N GLN A 23 -14.56 4.19 -27.80
CA GLN A 23 -14.44 2.92 -27.08
C GLN A 23 -14.16 3.29 -25.62
N LYS A 24 -15.07 2.89 -24.73
CA LYS A 24 -14.84 3.03 -23.30
C LYS A 24 -13.64 2.14 -22.90
N PRO A 25 -12.79 2.59 -21.97
CA PRO A 25 -11.73 1.75 -21.43
C PRO A 25 -12.30 0.44 -20.87
N LEU A 26 -11.53 -0.64 -21.01
CA LEU A 26 -11.88 -1.96 -20.49
C LEU A 26 -11.77 -1.95 -18.96
N PRO A 27 -12.88 -2.16 -18.22
CA PRO A 27 -12.84 -2.17 -16.77
C PRO A 27 -12.11 -3.40 -16.22
N VAL A 28 -11.30 -3.18 -15.19
CA VAL A 28 -10.42 -4.20 -14.58
C VAL A 28 -10.68 -4.30 -13.09
N THR A 29 -11.06 -5.47 -12.61
CA THR A 29 -11.13 -5.75 -11.16
C THR A 29 -9.88 -6.48 -10.73
N ILE A 30 -9.21 -5.97 -9.70
CA ILE A 30 -8.06 -6.62 -9.08
C ILE A 30 -8.56 -7.42 -7.88
N LEU A 31 -8.24 -8.71 -7.87
CA LEU A 31 -8.61 -9.66 -6.83
C LEU A 31 -7.37 -10.02 -6.00
N SER A 32 -7.36 -9.57 -4.74
CA SER A 32 -6.29 -9.80 -3.76
C SER A 32 -6.78 -10.60 -2.55
N GLY A 33 -5.86 -10.90 -1.63
CA GLY A 33 -6.11 -11.65 -0.41
C GLY A 33 -5.07 -12.74 -0.17
N PHE A 34 -4.83 -13.10 1.08
CA PHE A 34 -3.84 -14.12 1.44
C PHE A 34 -4.13 -15.51 0.85
N LEU A 35 -3.09 -16.34 0.78
CA LEU A 35 -3.21 -17.73 0.33
C LEU A 35 -4.25 -18.49 1.14
N GLY A 36 -5.11 -19.24 0.46
CA GLY A 36 -6.17 -20.01 1.09
C GLY A 36 -7.41 -19.21 1.51
N SER A 37 -7.46 -17.88 1.37
CA SER A 37 -8.67 -17.06 1.64
C SER A 37 -9.88 -17.44 0.77
N GLY A 38 -9.62 -17.98 -0.43
CA GLY A 38 -10.63 -18.46 -1.37
C GLY A 38 -10.69 -17.71 -2.70
N LYS A 39 -9.64 -16.95 -3.05
CA LYS A 39 -9.49 -16.25 -4.35
C LYS A 39 -9.78 -17.15 -5.56
N THR A 40 -9.08 -18.27 -5.69
CA THR A 40 -9.28 -19.24 -6.78
C THR A 40 -10.70 -19.82 -6.81
N THR A 41 -11.31 -20.02 -5.63
CA THR A 41 -12.71 -20.49 -5.55
C THR A 41 -13.68 -19.40 -6.02
N LEU A 42 -13.39 -18.13 -5.70
CA LEU A 42 -14.15 -16.99 -6.17
C LEU A 42 -14.03 -16.83 -7.69
N LEU A 43 -12.82 -16.93 -8.26
CA LEU A 43 -12.63 -16.85 -9.71
C LEU A 43 -13.42 -17.90 -10.47
N ARG A 44 -13.41 -19.15 -9.97
CA ARG A 44 -14.24 -20.22 -10.55
C ARG A 44 -15.73 -19.92 -10.42
N HIS A 45 -16.15 -19.27 -9.33
CA HIS A 45 -17.54 -18.83 -9.15
C HIS A 45 -17.89 -17.73 -10.16
N ILE A 46 -17.02 -16.73 -10.35
CA ILE A 46 -17.18 -15.68 -11.37
C ILE A 46 -17.36 -16.30 -12.76
N LEU A 47 -16.42 -17.17 -13.19
CA LEU A 47 -16.44 -17.76 -14.53
C LEU A 47 -17.68 -18.62 -14.81
N LYS A 48 -18.18 -19.35 -13.81
CA LYS A 48 -19.34 -20.25 -13.96
C LYS A 48 -20.69 -19.57 -13.84
N SER A 49 -20.74 -18.37 -13.27
CA SER A 49 -22.01 -17.72 -12.96
C SER A 49 -22.60 -17.08 -14.21
N ALA A 50 -23.63 -17.68 -14.80
CA ALA A 50 -24.23 -17.12 -16.03
C ALA A 50 -25.08 -15.86 -15.79
N ASP A 51 -25.26 -15.44 -14.54
CA ASP A 51 -26.18 -14.37 -14.12
C ASP A 51 -25.63 -12.97 -14.42
N HIS A 52 -24.32 -12.74 -14.30
CA HIS A 52 -23.74 -11.40 -14.50
C HIS A 52 -23.77 -10.95 -15.98
N GLY A 53 -23.84 -11.87 -16.94
CA GLY A 53 -24.02 -11.55 -18.37
C GLY A 53 -22.84 -10.83 -19.04
N LEU A 54 -21.67 -10.84 -18.41
CA LEU A 54 -20.43 -10.21 -18.90
C LEU A 54 -19.52 -11.23 -19.58
N ARG A 55 -18.80 -10.82 -20.61
CA ARG A 55 -17.65 -11.57 -21.17
C ARG A 55 -16.39 -11.17 -20.41
N ILE A 56 -15.90 -12.07 -19.56
CA ILE A 56 -14.80 -11.80 -18.64
C ILE A 56 -13.52 -12.47 -19.16
N ALA A 57 -12.43 -11.71 -19.23
CA ALA A 57 -11.08 -12.26 -19.33
C ALA A 57 -10.46 -12.37 -17.94
N VAL A 58 -9.67 -13.42 -17.70
CA VAL A 58 -9.00 -13.63 -16.41
C VAL A 58 -7.50 -13.74 -16.63
N ILE A 59 -6.75 -12.93 -15.88
CA ILE A 59 -5.28 -12.98 -15.82
C ILE A 59 -4.92 -13.54 -14.44
N VAL A 60 -4.13 -14.61 -14.41
CA VAL A 60 -3.70 -15.26 -13.16
C VAL A 60 -2.19 -15.22 -13.08
N ASN A 61 -1.70 -14.65 -11.99
CA ASN A 61 -0.28 -14.41 -11.80
C ASN A 61 0.47 -15.52 -11.04
N ASP A 62 -0.24 -16.36 -10.29
CA ASP A 62 0.39 -17.27 -9.32
C ASP A 62 0.90 -18.58 -9.98
N MET A 63 2.20 -18.90 -9.78
CA MET A 63 2.83 -20.15 -10.24
C MET A 63 2.59 -21.34 -9.28
N ALA A 64 2.26 -21.12 -8.01
CA ALA A 64 2.25 -22.19 -6.99
C ALA A 64 1.01 -23.10 -7.08
N SER A 65 -0.09 -22.65 -7.71
CA SER A 65 -1.32 -23.44 -7.87
C SER A 65 -1.43 -24.15 -9.24
N VAL A 66 -0.37 -24.05 -10.06
CA VAL A 66 -0.36 -24.31 -11.51
C VAL A 66 -0.68 -25.74 -11.94
N ASN A 67 -0.51 -26.77 -11.10
CA ASN A 67 -0.78 -28.14 -11.56
C ASN A 67 -2.26 -28.56 -11.50
N VAL A 68 -3.10 -27.85 -10.75
CA VAL A 68 -4.52 -28.21 -10.58
C VAL A 68 -5.45 -27.25 -11.34
N ASP A 69 -5.07 -25.98 -11.49
CA ASP A 69 -6.03 -24.92 -11.82
C ASP A 69 -6.29 -24.72 -13.33
N ALA A 70 -5.26 -24.70 -14.17
CA ALA A 70 -5.46 -24.61 -15.63
C ALA A 70 -6.14 -25.87 -16.22
N ASN A 71 -5.91 -27.04 -15.62
CA ASN A 71 -6.45 -28.32 -16.08
C ASN A 71 -7.89 -28.58 -15.65
N ILE A 72 -8.37 -28.00 -14.54
CA ILE A 72 -9.76 -28.17 -14.09
C ILE A 72 -10.74 -27.36 -14.96
N ILE A 73 -10.34 -26.21 -15.47
CA ILE A 73 -11.22 -25.33 -16.24
C ILE A 73 -11.26 -25.74 -17.72
N ARG A 74 -10.10 -26.07 -18.34
CA ARG A 74 -10.04 -26.64 -19.71
C ARG A 74 -10.86 -27.93 -19.89
N ARG A 75 -11.16 -28.66 -18.82
CA ARG A 75 -12.02 -29.87 -18.87
C ARG A 75 -13.52 -29.57 -18.99
N SER A 76 -13.97 -28.35 -18.66
CA SER A 76 -15.38 -27.96 -18.79
C SER A 76 -15.77 -27.68 -20.25
N ASP A 77 -14.81 -27.36 -21.12
CA ASP A 77 -15.02 -27.15 -22.56
C ASP A 77 -15.55 -28.40 -23.30
N ASN A 78 -15.30 -29.60 -22.77
CA ASN A 78 -15.60 -30.85 -23.47
C ASN A 78 -16.98 -31.48 -23.12
N LYS A 79 -17.82 -30.85 -22.29
CA LYS A 79 -19.11 -31.47 -21.86
C LYS A 79 -20.39 -30.66 -21.99
N ALA A 80 -20.40 -29.48 -22.61
CA ALA A 80 -21.64 -28.73 -22.86
C ALA A 80 -22.09 -28.76 -24.34
N LYS A 81 -22.63 -29.90 -24.78
CA LYS A 81 -23.54 -29.95 -25.95
C LYS A 81 -24.97 -30.13 -25.43
N GLY A 82 -25.66 -29.02 -25.14
CA GLY A 82 -27.08 -29.05 -24.80
C GLY A 82 -27.64 -27.66 -24.47
N ASN A 83 -28.36 -27.08 -25.44
CA ASN A 83 -29.37 -26.01 -25.33
C ASN A 83 -29.08 -24.77 -24.46
N GLY A 84 -28.75 -23.66 -25.14
CA GLY A 84 -29.22 -22.32 -24.75
C GLY A 84 -28.42 -21.55 -23.70
N GLU A 85 -27.21 -21.98 -23.35
CA GLU A 85 -26.36 -21.28 -22.39
C GLU A 85 -25.63 -20.08 -23.01
N VAL A 86 -25.67 -18.95 -22.29
CA VAL A 86 -24.85 -17.76 -22.55
C VAL A 86 -23.39 -18.19 -22.56
N ARG A 87 -22.72 -18.05 -23.71
CA ARG A 87 -21.30 -18.37 -23.85
C ARG A 87 -20.47 -17.32 -23.11
N VAL A 88 -20.09 -17.61 -21.87
CA VAL A 88 -18.91 -16.99 -21.26
C VAL A 88 -17.71 -17.44 -22.10
N LYS A 89 -17.07 -16.50 -22.80
CA LYS A 89 -15.82 -16.79 -23.50
C LYS A 89 -14.69 -16.54 -22.52
N GLU A 90 -14.06 -17.63 -22.08
CA GLU A 90 -12.97 -17.59 -21.12
C GLU A 90 -11.64 -17.58 -21.87
N LYS A 91 -10.79 -16.57 -21.61
CA LYS A 91 -9.37 -16.61 -21.98
C LYS A 91 -8.59 -16.47 -20.68
N MET A 92 -7.91 -17.55 -20.28
CA MET A 92 -6.97 -17.57 -19.17
C MET A 92 -5.58 -17.34 -19.75
N ILE A 93 -4.94 -16.27 -19.34
CA ILE A 93 -3.56 -15.94 -19.72
C ILE A 93 -2.69 -16.18 -18.49
N GLN A 94 -1.70 -17.06 -18.65
CA GLN A 94 -0.69 -17.34 -17.64
C GLN A 94 0.55 -16.52 -18.01
N MET A 95 1.17 -15.91 -17.00
CA MET A 95 2.37 -15.09 -17.17
C MET A 95 3.61 -15.96 -16.92
N GLU A 96 4.70 -15.72 -17.67
CA GLU A 96 5.87 -16.62 -17.69
C GLU A 96 6.89 -16.33 -16.57
N ASN A 97 6.77 -15.19 -15.86
CA ASN A 97 7.69 -14.80 -14.78
C ASN A 97 6.92 -14.57 -13.47
N GLY A 98 7.20 -15.38 -12.45
CA GLY A 98 6.62 -15.26 -11.10
C GLY A 98 7.38 -14.24 -10.25
N CYS A 99 6.66 -13.20 -9.79
CA CYS A 99 6.95 -12.14 -8.80
C CYS A 99 6.47 -10.74 -9.27
N ILE A 100 5.48 -10.14 -8.58
CA ILE A 100 4.76 -8.91 -8.97
C ILE A 100 5.61 -7.62 -8.90
N CYS A 101 6.83 -7.68 -8.37
CA CYS A 101 7.59 -6.48 -8.01
C CYS A 101 8.19 -5.71 -9.20
N CYS A 102 8.78 -6.35 -10.22
CA CYS A 102 9.50 -5.61 -11.28
C CYS A 102 9.20 -6.06 -12.74
N THR A 103 9.20 -7.36 -13.05
CA THR A 103 8.98 -7.90 -14.42
C THR A 103 7.51 -8.11 -14.80
N LEU A 104 6.62 -8.16 -13.80
CA LEU A 104 5.19 -8.46 -14.04
C LEU A 104 4.36 -7.25 -14.45
N ARG A 105 4.83 -6.03 -14.18
CA ARG A 105 4.13 -4.79 -14.56
C ARG A 105 4.12 -4.61 -16.07
N SER A 106 5.22 -4.96 -16.74
CA SER A 106 5.34 -4.89 -18.20
C SER A 106 4.43 -5.89 -18.88
N ASP A 107 4.51 -7.15 -18.46
CA ASP A 107 3.72 -8.25 -18.99
C ASP A 107 2.22 -7.98 -18.80
N LEU A 108 1.82 -7.44 -17.64
CA LEU A 108 0.44 -7.10 -17.33
C LEU A 108 -0.09 -6.00 -18.26
N LEU A 109 0.69 -4.95 -18.48
CA LEU A 109 0.32 -3.86 -19.40
C LEU A 109 0.15 -4.39 -20.82
N VAL A 110 1.11 -5.20 -21.29
CA VAL A 110 1.07 -5.77 -22.64
C VAL A 110 -0.17 -6.65 -22.83
N GLU A 111 -0.49 -7.52 -21.87
CA GLU A 111 -1.67 -8.37 -21.97
C GLU A 111 -2.98 -7.60 -21.88
N LEU A 112 -3.07 -6.57 -21.02
CA LEU A 112 -4.22 -5.68 -20.97
C LEU A 112 -4.42 -4.93 -22.29
N ALA A 113 -3.34 -4.43 -22.91
CA ALA A 113 -3.40 -3.77 -24.21
C ALA A 113 -3.86 -4.73 -25.31
N ARG A 114 -3.31 -5.95 -25.34
CA ARG A 114 -3.72 -7.02 -26.28
C ARG A 114 -5.20 -7.39 -26.11
N LEU A 115 -5.70 -7.48 -24.87
CA LEU A 115 -7.11 -7.76 -24.58
C LEU A 115 -8.02 -6.61 -25.01
N ALA A 116 -7.66 -5.37 -24.69
CA ALA A 116 -8.42 -4.18 -25.05
C ALA A 116 -8.54 -3.99 -26.57
N TRP A 117 -7.46 -4.26 -27.31
CA TRP A 117 -7.46 -4.18 -28.78
C TRP A 117 -8.02 -5.42 -29.47
N SER A 118 -8.29 -6.50 -28.73
CA SER A 118 -8.76 -7.75 -29.32
C SER A 118 -10.14 -7.60 -29.98
N HIS A 119 -10.31 -8.22 -31.15
CA HIS A 119 -11.63 -8.29 -31.81
C HIS A 119 -12.62 -9.23 -31.12
N GLN A 120 -12.18 -9.98 -30.09
CA GLN A 120 -13.04 -10.91 -29.36
C GLN A 120 -14.09 -10.19 -28.49
N GLY A 121 -13.78 -8.95 -28.09
CA GLY A 121 -14.63 -8.09 -27.27
C GLY A 121 -14.83 -8.69 -25.89
N PHE A 122 -14.05 -8.25 -24.92
CA PHE A 122 -14.32 -8.51 -23.51
C PHE A 122 -15.05 -7.31 -22.91
N ASP A 123 -15.94 -7.58 -21.97
CA ASP A 123 -16.68 -6.55 -21.25
C ASP A 123 -16.00 -6.18 -19.93
N HIS A 124 -15.15 -7.08 -19.39
CA HIS A 124 -14.46 -6.91 -18.12
C HIS A 124 -13.19 -7.78 -18.04
N VAL A 125 -12.21 -7.38 -17.24
CA VAL A 125 -11.03 -8.19 -16.88
C VAL A 125 -10.98 -8.40 -15.38
N VAL A 126 -10.68 -9.61 -14.94
CA VAL A 126 -10.35 -9.90 -13.54
C VAL A 126 -8.90 -10.34 -13.46
N ILE A 127 -8.12 -9.68 -12.60
CA ILE A 127 -6.71 -10.00 -12.35
C ILE A 127 -6.61 -10.63 -10.98
N GLU A 128 -6.15 -11.88 -10.90
CA GLU A 128 -5.75 -12.51 -9.64
C GLU A 128 -4.30 -12.13 -9.32
N SER A 129 -4.11 -11.31 -8.29
CA SER A 129 -2.78 -11.04 -7.76
C SER A 129 -2.31 -12.21 -6.89
N SER A 130 -0.99 -12.33 -6.72
CA SER A 130 -0.44 -13.25 -5.73
C SER A 130 -0.92 -12.88 -4.32
N GLY A 131 -0.91 -13.85 -3.41
CA GLY A 131 -1.24 -13.63 -2.00
C GLY A 131 -0.32 -12.63 -1.31
N ILE A 132 0.91 -12.46 -1.83
CA ILE A 132 1.98 -11.59 -1.31
C ILE A 132 2.06 -10.21 -2.00
N SER A 133 1.12 -9.91 -2.92
CA SER A 133 1.14 -8.67 -3.67
C SER A 133 0.44 -7.53 -2.94
N GLU A 134 1.07 -6.36 -2.95
CA GLU A 134 0.46 -5.13 -2.47
C GLU A 134 -0.58 -4.60 -3.47
N PRO A 135 -1.81 -4.32 -3.03
CA PRO A 135 -2.84 -3.80 -3.93
C PRO A 135 -2.48 -2.46 -4.56
N GLN A 136 -1.77 -1.60 -3.82
CA GLN A 136 -1.38 -0.27 -4.30
C GLN A 136 -0.43 -0.38 -5.49
N GLN A 137 0.62 -1.19 -5.40
CA GLN A 137 1.59 -1.39 -6.49
C GLN A 137 0.93 -1.93 -7.77
N VAL A 138 -0.07 -2.82 -7.64
CA VAL A 138 -0.82 -3.31 -8.81
C VAL A 138 -1.71 -2.20 -9.40
N ALA A 139 -2.30 -1.36 -8.55
CA ALA A 139 -3.10 -0.22 -9.01
C ALA A 139 -2.24 0.88 -9.67
N GLU A 140 -1.02 1.10 -9.19
CA GLU A 140 -0.04 2.05 -9.75
C GLU A 140 0.33 1.70 -11.20
N THR A 141 0.19 0.43 -11.61
CA THR A 141 0.40 0.02 -13.01
C THR A 141 -0.53 0.73 -13.99
N PHE A 142 -1.65 1.29 -13.53
CA PHE A 142 -2.62 2.02 -14.35
C PHE A 142 -2.37 3.53 -14.43
N THR A 143 -1.32 4.02 -13.76
CA THR A 143 -0.92 5.44 -13.77
C THR A 143 -0.20 5.81 -15.07
N THR A 144 -0.16 7.10 -15.39
CA THR A 144 0.42 7.57 -16.67
C THR A 144 1.93 7.67 -16.57
N GLU A 145 2.38 8.09 -15.39
CA GLU A 145 3.75 8.29 -14.96
C GLU A 145 4.57 7.02 -15.16
N LEU A 146 4.02 5.86 -14.75
CA LEU A 146 4.69 4.58 -14.95
C LEU A 146 4.74 4.18 -16.43
N THR A 147 3.68 4.43 -17.20
CA THR A 147 3.67 4.10 -18.64
C THR A 147 4.75 4.88 -19.41
N GLU A 148 5.05 6.10 -18.97
CA GLU A 148 6.10 6.95 -19.53
C GLU A 148 7.49 6.49 -19.07
N ALA A 149 7.68 6.23 -17.77
CA ALA A 149 8.94 5.73 -17.22
C ALA A 149 9.39 4.40 -17.86
N MET A 150 8.45 3.53 -18.22
CA MET A 150 8.75 2.23 -18.85
C MET A 150 9.16 2.31 -20.33
N LEU A 151 9.04 3.46 -21.00
CA LEU A 151 9.53 3.63 -22.38
C LEU A 151 11.05 3.61 -22.45
N ASP A 152 11.70 4.08 -21.39
CA ASP A 152 13.15 4.23 -21.30
C ASP A 152 13.82 3.03 -20.61
N ALA A 153 13.04 2.05 -20.15
CA ALA A 153 13.54 0.84 -19.51
C ALA A 153 14.32 -0.06 -20.50
N GLU A 154 15.54 -0.45 -20.09
CA GLU A 154 16.35 -1.43 -20.79
C GLU A 154 15.79 -2.86 -20.59
N GLY A 155 15.99 -3.76 -21.57
CA GLY A 155 15.61 -5.19 -21.45
C GLY A 155 14.25 -5.62 -22.02
N LEU A 156 13.40 -4.71 -22.51
CA LEU A 156 12.11 -5.08 -23.15
C LEU A 156 12.29 -5.73 -24.54
N GLU A 157 11.50 -6.76 -24.83
CA GLU A 157 11.48 -7.41 -26.14
C GLU A 157 10.93 -6.46 -27.23
N PRO A 158 11.31 -6.62 -28.51
CA PRO A 158 10.94 -5.70 -29.58
C PRO A 158 9.42 -5.55 -29.79
N ASP A 159 8.66 -6.61 -29.57
CA ASP A 159 7.19 -6.60 -29.72
C ASP A 159 6.51 -5.91 -28.53
N GLU A 160 7.07 -6.03 -27.33
CA GLU A 160 6.63 -5.31 -26.13
C GLU A 160 6.85 -3.81 -26.31
N LYS A 161 8.06 -3.39 -26.72
CA LYS A 161 8.38 -1.97 -27.00
C LYS A 161 7.41 -1.36 -28.00
N GLU A 162 6.98 -2.11 -29.02
CA GLU A 162 5.98 -1.63 -29.97
C GLU A 162 4.61 -1.38 -29.32
N VAL A 163 4.19 -2.25 -28.40
CA VAL A 163 2.96 -2.09 -27.63
C VAL A 163 3.05 -0.88 -26.70
N PHE A 164 4.13 -0.76 -25.91
CA PHE A 164 4.34 0.39 -25.02
C PHE A 164 4.32 1.72 -25.78
N ALA A 165 5.07 1.81 -26.89
CA ALA A 165 5.10 3.02 -27.71
C ALA A 165 3.72 3.38 -28.28
N LYS A 166 2.86 2.39 -28.56
CA LYS A 166 1.47 2.64 -28.97
C LYS A 166 0.61 3.12 -27.80
N VAL A 167 0.73 2.51 -26.62
CA VAL A 167 -0.03 2.88 -25.41
C VAL A 167 0.33 4.28 -24.93
N ALA A 168 1.63 4.62 -24.89
CA ALA A 168 2.08 5.96 -24.51
C ALA A 168 1.56 7.03 -25.49
N LYS A 169 1.60 6.77 -26.80
CA LYS A 169 1.07 7.69 -27.83
C LYS A 169 -0.41 8.02 -27.69
N ILE A 170 -1.20 7.12 -27.11
CA ILE A 170 -2.64 7.32 -26.91
C ILE A 170 -2.97 7.91 -25.53
N GLY A 171 -1.96 8.23 -24.70
CA GLY A 171 -2.15 8.87 -23.39
C GLY A 171 -2.13 7.90 -22.20
N GLY A 172 -1.50 6.72 -22.36
CA GLY A 172 -1.27 5.77 -21.27
C GLY A 172 -2.34 4.68 -21.14
N LEU A 173 -2.07 3.70 -20.26
CA LEU A 173 -2.93 2.51 -20.06
C LEU A 173 -4.37 2.89 -19.66
N LYS A 174 -4.54 3.97 -18.89
CA LYS A 174 -5.85 4.52 -18.47
C LYS A 174 -6.84 4.75 -19.62
N THR A 175 -6.35 4.94 -20.84
CA THR A 175 -7.19 5.21 -22.02
C THR A 175 -7.80 3.94 -22.63
N ILE A 176 -7.19 2.79 -22.35
CA ILE A 176 -7.61 1.48 -22.90
C ILE A 176 -8.11 0.53 -21.83
N ALA A 177 -7.64 0.67 -20.58
CA ALA A 177 -8.09 -0.11 -19.43
C ALA A 177 -8.07 0.75 -18.15
N THR A 178 -9.07 0.57 -17.29
CA THR A 178 -9.16 1.31 -16.01
C THR A 178 -9.49 0.36 -14.88
N VAL A 179 -8.92 0.59 -13.71
CA VAL A 179 -9.32 -0.14 -12.51
C VAL A 179 -10.78 0.20 -12.17
N ASP A 180 -11.61 -0.83 -12.09
CA ASP A 180 -13.03 -0.79 -11.74
C ASP A 180 -13.25 -0.85 -10.23
N ALA A 181 -12.57 -1.81 -9.59
CA ALA A 181 -12.66 -2.09 -8.17
C ALA A 181 -11.45 -2.89 -7.67
N MET A 182 -11.03 -2.62 -6.45
CA MET A 182 -10.13 -3.46 -5.65
C MET A 182 -10.97 -4.39 -4.78
N VAL A 183 -10.80 -5.69 -4.95
CA VAL A 183 -11.55 -6.73 -4.23
C VAL A 183 -10.59 -7.58 -3.41
N THR A 184 -10.75 -7.57 -2.10
CA THR A 184 -9.94 -8.38 -1.18
C THR A 184 -10.77 -9.53 -0.60
N VAL A 185 -10.27 -10.75 -0.67
CA VAL A 185 -10.89 -11.92 -0.01
C VAL A 185 -10.18 -12.19 1.31
N VAL A 186 -10.95 -12.22 2.40
CA VAL A 186 -10.44 -12.50 3.74
C VAL A 186 -11.07 -13.78 4.30
N ASP A 187 -10.27 -14.56 5.02
CA ASP A 187 -10.75 -15.76 5.74
C ASP A 187 -11.28 -15.37 7.12
N ALA A 188 -12.59 -15.46 7.33
CA ALA A 188 -13.21 -15.13 8.62
C ALA A 188 -12.68 -15.96 9.79
N PHE A 189 -12.22 -17.19 9.55
CA PHE A 189 -11.74 -18.10 10.59
C PHE A 189 -10.30 -17.77 11.01
N ARG A 190 -9.44 -17.34 10.08
CA ARG A 190 -8.03 -17.01 10.35
C ARG A 190 -7.78 -15.52 10.58
N PHE A 191 -8.79 -14.67 10.38
CA PHE A 191 -8.65 -13.22 10.37
C PHE A 191 -7.74 -12.64 11.48
N PHE A 192 -7.96 -13.00 12.74
CA PHE A 192 -7.16 -12.46 13.85
C PHE A 192 -5.79 -13.14 14.00
N SER A 193 -5.63 -14.39 13.57
CA SER A 193 -4.31 -15.04 13.58
C SER A 193 -3.38 -14.47 12.52
N GLU A 194 -3.91 -13.85 11.46
CA GLU A 194 -3.09 -13.13 10.47
C GLU A 194 -2.52 -11.82 11.03
N PHE A 195 -3.10 -11.26 12.09
CA PHE A 195 -2.55 -10.09 12.81
C PHE A 195 -1.72 -10.49 14.04
N ASP A 196 -1.91 -11.67 14.60
CA ASP A 196 -1.20 -12.16 15.79
C ASP A 196 -0.04 -13.09 15.39
N THR A 197 0.84 -12.57 14.52
CA THR A 197 2.03 -13.27 14.05
C THR A 197 3.23 -12.33 14.01
N ALA A 198 4.41 -12.94 14.16
CA ALA A 198 5.74 -12.34 14.02
C ALA A 198 6.37 -12.66 12.65
N GLU A 199 5.67 -13.42 11.80
CA GLU A 199 6.25 -13.94 10.56
C GLU A 199 6.42 -12.86 9.48
N PHE A 200 7.59 -12.89 8.85
CA PHE A 200 7.83 -12.21 7.58
C PHE A 200 7.17 -12.98 6.43
N LEU A 201 7.02 -12.33 5.27
CA LEU A 201 6.52 -13.01 4.08
C LEU A 201 7.44 -14.18 3.69
N GLN A 202 8.76 -13.99 3.80
CA GLN A 202 9.75 -15.03 3.53
C GLN A 202 9.58 -16.27 4.42
N ASP A 203 9.32 -16.10 5.72
CA ASP A 203 9.13 -17.23 6.65
C ASP A 203 7.97 -18.13 6.24
N ARG A 204 6.91 -17.52 5.71
CA ARG A 204 5.66 -18.19 5.42
C ARG A 204 5.60 -18.78 4.00
N PHE A 205 6.11 -18.05 3.02
CA PHE A 205 6.00 -18.40 1.60
C PHE A 205 7.31 -18.99 1.04
N GLY A 206 8.42 -18.82 1.76
CA GLY A 206 9.74 -19.32 1.36
C GLY A 206 10.44 -18.41 0.35
N ARG A 207 11.77 -18.54 0.28
CA ARG A 207 12.66 -17.73 -0.56
C ARG A 207 12.49 -17.93 -2.07
N GLU A 208 11.79 -18.99 -2.48
CA GLU A 208 11.48 -19.23 -3.89
C GLU A 208 10.36 -18.30 -4.40
N GLU A 209 9.46 -17.85 -3.51
CA GLU A 209 8.32 -17.00 -3.85
C GLU A 209 8.52 -15.54 -3.44
N VAL A 210 9.42 -15.28 -2.48
CA VAL A 210 9.68 -13.96 -1.89
C VAL A 210 11.18 -13.69 -1.94
N PRO A 211 11.63 -12.62 -2.62
CA PRO A 211 13.05 -12.25 -2.67
C PRO A 211 13.65 -11.99 -1.28
N ASP A 212 14.97 -12.17 -1.14
CA ASP A 212 15.66 -12.02 0.16
C ASP A 212 15.63 -10.54 0.65
N GLU A 213 15.53 -9.58 -0.28
CA GLU A 213 15.34 -8.15 0.01
C GLU A 213 13.93 -7.78 0.51
N ASP A 214 12.93 -8.65 0.35
CA ASP A 214 11.56 -8.36 0.77
C ASP A 214 11.37 -8.62 2.27
N GLN A 215 11.57 -7.57 3.06
CA GLN A 215 11.45 -7.55 4.53
C GLN A 215 10.03 -7.30 5.04
N ARG A 216 9.00 -7.42 4.18
CA ARG A 216 7.62 -7.14 4.59
C ARG A 216 7.07 -8.23 5.50
N THR A 217 6.12 -7.83 6.35
CA THR A 217 5.48 -8.72 7.30
C THR A 217 4.13 -9.23 6.80
N VAL A 218 3.72 -10.40 7.29
CA VAL A 218 2.37 -10.93 7.03
C VAL A 218 1.30 -9.95 7.52
N SER A 219 1.47 -9.41 8.73
CA SER A 219 0.48 -8.58 9.40
C SER A 219 0.26 -7.26 8.65
N ASP A 220 1.33 -6.61 8.18
CA ASP A 220 1.24 -5.34 7.46
C ASP A 220 0.60 -5.52 6.10
N LEU A 221 1.06 -6.50 5.31
CA LEU A 221 0.44 -6.78 4.03
C LEU A 221 -1.06 -7.13 4.17
N PHE A 222 -1.43 -7.85 5.23
CA PHE A 222 -2.84 -8.17 5.49
C PHE A 222 -3.66 -6.93 5.83
N ALA A 223 -3.10 -6.01 6.62
CA ALA A 223 -3.73 -4.73 6.90
C ALA A 223 -3.93 -3.90 5.62
N ASP A 224 -2.88 -3.76 4.82
CA ASP A 224 -2.89 -2.93 3.62
C ASP A 224 -3.85 -3.49 2.56
N GLN A 225 -3.94 -4.82 2.44
CA GLN A 225 -4.94 -5.48 1.61
C GLN A 225 -6.39 -5.14 2.01
N ILE A 226 -6.66 -4.92 3.30
CA ILE A 226 -7.98 -4.51 3.80
C ILE A 226 -8.20 -3.01 3.61
N GLU A 227 -7.21 -2.18 3.92
CA GLU A 227 -7.28 -0.72 3.85
C GLU A 227 -7.49 -0.22 2.41
N PHE A 228 -6.88 -0.87 1.42
CA PHE A 228 -6.96 -0.44 0.01
C PHE A 228 -8.21 -0.98 -0.75
N ALA A 229 -8.98 -1.88 -0.15
CA ALA A 229 -10.10 -2.54 -0.81
C ALA A 229 -11.32 -1.64 -1.01
N ASN A 230 -12.01 -1.74 -2.15
CA ASN A 230 -13.36 -1.19 -2.30
C ASN A 230 -14.42 -2.21 -1.85
N VAL A 231 -14.17 -3.50 -2.10
CA VAL A 231 -15.05 -4.60 -1.72
C VAL A 231 -14.24 -5.65 -0.96
N ILE A 232 -14.72 -6.04 0.22
CA ILE A 232 -14.10 -7.07 1.04
C ILE A 232 -15.06 -8.24 1.16
N ILE A 233 -14.61 -9.40 0.66
CA ILE A 233 -15.35 -10.65 0.74
C ILE A 233 -14.89 -11.40 1.98
N VAL A 234 -15.75 -11.42 3.01
CA VAL A 234 -15.54 -12.18 4.23
C VAL A 234 -16.00 -13.62 3.97
N ASN A 235 -15.04 -14.46 3.61
CA ASN A 235 -15.30 -15.85 3.20
C ASN A 235 -15.20 -16.82 4.38
N LYS A 236 -15.67 -18.05 4.17
CA LYS A 236 -15.67 -19.14 5.15
C LYS A 236 -16.44 -18.80 6.43
N ILE A 237 -17.53 -18.04 6.30
CA ILE A 237 -18.41 -17.68 7.41
C ILE A 237 -19.00 -18.91 8.13
N ASP A 238 -19.00 -20.08 7.48
CA ASP A 238 -19.45 -21.34 8.06
C ASP A 238 -18.45 -21.99 9.02
N ARG A 239 -17.22 -21.46 9.08
CA ARG A 239 -16.18 -21.89 10.02
C ARG A 239 -16.01 -20.94 11.21
N ALA A 240 -16.62 -19.77 11.16
CA ALA A 240 -16.62 -18.80 12.24
C ALA A 240 -17.97 -18.79 12.96
N ASP A 241 -17.97 -18.61 14.28
CA ASP A 241 -19.21 -18.36 15.01
C ASP A 241 -19.70 -16.91 14.80
N ALA A 242 -20.94 -16.63 15.20
CA ALA A 242 -21.55 -15.31 14.98
C ALA A 242 -20.79 -14.18 15.71
N ALA A 243 -20.22 -14.48 16.87
CA ALA A 243 -19.43 -13.51 17.64
C ALA A 243 -18.13 -13.15 16.91
N THR A 244 -17.41 -14.15 16.40
CA THR A 244 -16.17 -13.96 15.63
C THR A 244 -16.47 -13.22 14.33
N LEU A 245 -17.51 -13.61 13.59
CA LEU A 245 -17.90 -12.94 12.36
C LEU A 245 -18.27 -11.46 12.60
N GLY A 246 -19.02 -11.19 13.68
CA GLY A 246 -19.33 -9.83 14.11
C GLY A 246 -18.08 -9.01 14.41
N ARG A 247 -17.13 -9.57 15.17
CA ARG A 247 -15.83 -8.94 15.45
C ARG A 247 -15.04 -8.65 14.18
N VAL A 248 -14.93 -9.62 13.25
CA VAL A 248 -14.23 -9.44 11.97
C VAL A 248 -14.83 -8.28 11.18
N LYS A 249 -16.16 -8.22 11.04
CA LYS A 249 -16.83 -7.15 10.30
C LYS A 249 -16.65 -5.78 10.94
N ALA A 250 -16.77 -5.71 12.27
CA ALA A 250 -16.55 -4.47 13.01
C ALA A 250 -15.10 -4.00 12.87
N TYR A 251 -14.13 -4.92 12.87
CA TYR A 251 -12.72 -4.60 12.67
C TYR A 251 -12.45 -4.08 11.25
N ILE A 252 -12.94 -4.79 10.23
CA ILE A 252 -12.85 -4.36 8.82
C ILE A 252 -13.44 -2.96 8.66
N LYS A 253 -14.59 -2.67 9.28
CA LYS A 253 -15.19 -1.33 9.24
C LYS A 253 -14.38 -0.26 9.97
N SER A 254 -13.57 -0.63 10.95
CA SER A 254 -12.69 0.30 11.64
C SER A 254 -11.45 0.63 10.82
N LEU A 255 -10.89 -0.35 10.10
CA LEU A 255 -9.76 -0.15 9.18
C LEU A 255 -10.20 0.57 7.90
N ASN A 256 -11.29 0.10 7.30
CA ASN A 256 -11.80 0.61 6.03
C ASN A 256 -13.33 0.87 6.13
N PRO A 257 -13.72 2.08 6.56
CA PRO A 257 -15.13 2.46 6.70
C PRO A 257 -15.93 2.38 5.40
N ASN A 258 -15.26 2.65 4.27
CA ASN A 258 -15.84 2.80 2.94
C ASN A 258 -15.97 1.47 2.19
N ALA A 259 -15.18 0.46 2.55
CA ALA A 259 -15.27 -0.86 1.94
C ALA A 259 -16.68 -1.47 2.08
N LYS A 260 -17.19 -1.99 0.97
CA LYS A 260 -18.39 -2.84 0.97
C LYS A 260 -18.03 -4.23 1.47
N ILE A 261 -18.72 -4.71 2.50
CA ILE A 261 -18.48 -6.05 3.06
C ILE A 261 -19.51 -7.03 2.51
N ILE A 262 -19.04 -8.13 1.92
CA ILE A 262 -19.87 -9.21 1.40
C ILE A 262 -19.52 -10.49 2.15
N GLU A 263 -20.50 -11.10 2.81
CA GLU A 263 -20.33 -12.40 3.48
C GLU A 263 -20.46 -13.54 2.47
N ALA A 264 -19.54 -14.49 2.52
CA ALA A 264 -19.51 -15.60 1.58
C ALA A 264 -19.25 -16.95 2.26
N LYS A 265 -19.92 -17.97 1.73
CA LYS A 265 -19.64 -19.38 1.99
C LYS A 265 -19.18 -20.04 0.69
N TYR A 266 -17.98 -20.62 0.71
CA TYR A 266 -17.32 -21.15 -0.49
C TYR A 266 -17.23 -20.13 -1.64
N SER A 267 -16.94 -18.86 -1.30
CA SER A 267 -16.82 -17.75 -2.25
C SER A 267 -18.05 -17.51 -3.14
N LYS A 268 -19.24 -17.98 -2.71
CA LYS A 268 -20.49 -17.70 -3.42
C LYS A 268 -20.98 -16.31 -3.06
N VAL A 269 -20.94 -15.41 -4.03
CA VAL A 269 -21.36 -14.01 -3.92
C VAL A 269 -22.15 -13.60 -5.17
N ASP A 270 -22.94 -12.51 -5.11
CA ASP A 270 -23.44 -11.89 -6.34
C ASP A 270 -22.28 -11.15 -7.02
N VAL A 271 -21.87 -11.63 -8.19
CA VAL A 271 -20.72 -11.11 -8.95
C VAL A 271 -20.92 -9.64 -9.34
N ARG A 272 -22.17 -9.20 -9.52
CA ARG A 272 -22.51 -7.81 -9.87
C ARG A 272 -22.20 -6.82 -8.75
N GLU A 273 -22.01 -7.31 -7.53
CA GLU A 273 -21.66 -6.48 -6.39
C GLU A 273 -20.17 -6.10 -6.34
N MET A 274 -19.34 -6.73 -7.19
CA MET A 274 -17.89 -6.54 -7.22
C MET A 274 -17.32 -6.24 -8.61
N LEU A 275 -18.02 -6.60 -9.70
CA LEU A 275 -17.58 -6.35 -11.07
C LEU A 275 -18.41 -5.26 -11.76
N ASN A 276 -17.74 -4.44 -12.56
CA ASN A 276 -18.31 -3.37 -13.38
C ASN A 276 -19.13 -2.38 -12.52
N THR A 277 -18.53 -2.01 -11.39
CA THR A 277 -19.12 -1.13 -10.36
C THR A 277 -18.66 0.32 -10.49
N GLY A 278 -17.48 0.56 -11.06
CA GLY A 278 -16.86 1.87 -11.24
C GLY A 278 -16.58 2.61 -9.93
N VAL A 279 -16.34 1.88 -8.84
CA VAL A 279 -16.18 2.44 -7.49
C VAL A 279 -14.75 2.83 -7.16
N PHE A 280 -13.77 2.36 -7.92
CA PHE A 280 -12.37 2.69 -7.66
C PHE A 280 -12.07 4.16 -8.01
N ASN A 281 -11.40 4.84 -7.10
CA ASN A 281 -10.81 6.14 -7.31
C ASN A 281 -9.41 6.14 -6.70
N PHE A 282 -8.39 6.29 -7.56
CA PHE A 282 -6.99 6.18 -7.15
C PHE A 282 -6.59 7.25 -6.12
N GLY A 283 -6.93 8.52 -6.39
CA GLY A 283 -6.63 9.61 -5.47
C GLY A 283 -7.35 9.43 -4.13
N GLU A 284 -8.58 8.90 -4.14
CA GLU A 284 -9.24 8.53 -2.89
C GLU A 284 -8.59 7.34 -2.20
N ALA A 285 -8.13 6.32 -2.92
CA ALA A 285 -7.52 5.11 -2.37
C ALA A 285 -6.18 5.42 -1.68
N VAL A 286 -5.32 6.22 -2.32
CA VAL A 286 -4.06 6.73 -1.75
C VAL A 286 -4.36 7.67 -0.56
N ALA A 287 -5.33 8.57 -0.69
CA ALA A 287 -5.71 9.46 0.40
C ALA A 287 -6.53 8.79 1.53
N SER A 288 -7.16 7.63 1.27
CA SER A 288 -7.94 6.84 2.26
C SER A 288 -7.09 5.78 2.95
N ALA A 289 -5.99 5.37 2.34
CA ALA A 289 -4.83 4.83 3.07
C ALA A 289 -4.27 5.89 4.07
N GLY A 290 -4.65 7.16 3.88
CA GLY A 290 -4.68 8.20 4.89
C GLY A 290 -5.86 8.04 5.86
N TRP A 291 -5.57 7.49 7.03
CA TRP A 291 -6.42 7.44 8.24
C TRP A 291 -7.12 8.78 8.61
N LEU A 292 -6.68 9.91 8.06
CA LEU A 292 -7.32 11.22 8.13
C LEU A 292 -8.78 11.25 7.64
N LYS A 293 -9.21 10.33 6.76
CA LYS A 293 -10.64 10.20 6.39
C LYS A 293 -11.48 9.52 7.47
N SER A 294 -10.93 8.52 8.17
CA SER A 294 -11.60 7.83 9.30
C SER A 294 -11.93 8.82 10.44
N LEU A 295 -11.10 9.85 10.60
CA LEU A 295 -11.33 10.98 11.53
C LEU A 295 -12.50 11.89 11.15
N HIS A 296 -12.83 12.02 9.87
CA HIS A 296 -13.88 12.95 9.41
C HIS A 296 -15.25 12.28 9.24
N GLU A 297 -15.30 10.95 9.09
CA GLU A 297 -16.54 10.16 8.99
C GLU A 297 -17.12 9.77 10.36
N MET A 298 -16.91 10.61 11.37
CA MET A 298 -17.51 10.40 12.68
C MET A 298 -19.00 10.74 12.66
N THR A 299 -19.84 9.79 13.10
CA THR A 299 -21.29 9.96 13.09
C THR A 299 -21.69 10.94 14.21
N VAL A 300 -22.44 11.99 13.86
CA VAL A 300 -22.98 12.94 14.85
C VAL A 300 -24.21 12.32 15.51
N MET A 301 -24.05 11.82 16.73
CA MET A 301 -25.16 11.29 17.54
C MET A 301 -25.66 12.35 18.53
N ASP A 302 -26.97 12.50 18.69
CA ASP A 302 -27.55 13.35 19.74
C ASP A 302 -27.65 12.55 21.03
N VAL A 303 -26.82 12.88 22.02
CA VAL A 303 -26.89 12.31 23.36
C VAL A 303 -27.32 13.42 24.31
N HIS A 304 -28.59 13.37 24.75
CA HIS A 304 -29.17 14.31 25.72
C HIS A 304 -29.14 15.78 25.26
N GLY A 305 -29.43 16.07 23.98
CA GLY A 305 -29.45 17.42 23.42
C GLY A 305 -28.06 17.97 23.10
N LYS A 306 -27.01 17.16 23.22
CA LYS A 306 -25.65 17.47 22.79
C LYS A 306 -25.25 16.54 21.66
N LYS A 307 -25.03 17.13 20.48
CA LYS A 307 -24.37 16.47 19.35
C LYS A 307 -22.99 16.02 19.78
N ARG A 308 -22.80 14.72 19.95
CA ARG A 308 -21.54 14.07 20.25
C ARG A 308 -21.16 13.19 19.08
N VAL A 309 -19.90 13.32 18.71
CA VAL A 309 -19.22 12.50 17.74
C VAL A 309 -18.96 11.13 18.39
N ALA A 310 -19.48 10.05 17.80
CA ALA A 310 -19.31 8.69 18.33
C ALA A 310 -19.08 7.67 17.20
N PRO A 311 -18.32 6.58 17.44
CA PRO A 311 -18.18 5.47 16.50
C PRO A 311 -19.53 4.83 16.16
N LYS A 312 -19.57 4.05 15.08
CA LYS A 312 -20.78 3.28 14.73
C LYS A 312 -21.17 2.34 15.88
N PRO A 313 -22.47 2.23 16.22
CA PRO A 313 -22.92 1.38 17.33
C PRO A 313 -22.42 -0.07 17.26
N GLU A 314 -22.29 -0.61 16.05
CA GLU A 314 -21.82 -1.97 15.80
C GLU A 314 -20.34 -2.17 16.18
N THR A 315 -19.47 -1.15 16.06
CA THR A 315 -18.08 -1.29 16.48
C THR A 315 -17.95 -1.20 18.01
N LEU A 316 -18.83 -0.40 18.65
CA LEU A 316 -18.94 -0.32 20.11
C LEU A 316 -19.39 -1.65 20.73
N GLU A 317 -20.26 -2.41 20.07
CA GLU A 317 -20.72 -3.73 20.55
C GLU A 317 -19.56 -4.70 20.78
N TYR A 318 -18.59 -4.71 19.86
CA TYR A 318 -17.42 -5.59 19.93
C TYR A 318 -16.22 -4.93 20.65
N GLY A 319 -16.38 -3.72 21.17
CA GLY A 319 -15.32 -2.95 21.80
C GLY A 319 -14.23 -2.49 20.84
N ILE A 320 -14.48 -2.50 19.53
CA ILE A 320 -13.52 -2.06 18.52
C ILE A 320 -13.66 -0.55 18.36
N GLY A 321 -12.56 0.15 18.57
CA GLY A 321 -12.52 1.60 18.48
C GLY A 321 -11.20 2.09 17.91
N SER A 322 -11.20 3.37 17.58
CA SER A 322 -10.00 4.11 17.20
C SER A 322 -9.91 5.41 17.98
N PHE A 323 -8.69 5.90 18.18
CA PHE A 323 -8.44 7.25 18.65
C PHE A 323 -7.20 7.82 17.98
N VAL A 324 -7.08 9.14 17.97
CA VAL A 324 -5.92 9.82 17.42
C VAL A 324 -5.19 10.54 18.53
N TYR A 325 -3.91 10.23 18.65
CA TYR A 325 -2.99 10.91 19.54
C TYR A 325 -2.37 12.10 18.81
N ARG A 326 -2.46 13.28 19.42
CA ARG A 326 -1.88 14.53 18.90
C ARG A 326 -1.09 15.22 20.00
N ALA A 327 0.14 15.62 19.68
CA ALA A 327 0.96 16.45 20.55
C ALA A 327 1.88 17.37 19.75
N ARG A 328 2.24 18.54 20.29
CA ARG A 328 3.09 19.55 19.63
C ARG A 328 4.49 19.64 20.25
N ARG A 329 4.98 18.54 20.80
CA ARG A 329 6.35 18.41 21.33
C ARG A 329 7.00 17.18 20.70
N PRO A 330 8.32 17.17 20.48
CA PRO A 330 9.00 15.96 20.04
C PRO A 330 9.00 14.92 21.14
N PHE A 331 9.10 13.66 20.73
CA PHE A 331 9.47 12.57 21.62
C PHE A 331 10.96 12.60 21.92
N ASP A 332 11.29 12.24 23.14
CA ASP A 332 12.63 11.80 23.53
C ASP A 332 12.85 10.40 22.94
N PRO A 333 13.86 10.20 22.07
CA PRO A 333 14.05 8.94 21.34
C PRO A 333 14.19 7.73 22.27
N LEU A 334 15.01 7.84 23.32
CA LEU A 334 15.18 6.78 24.31
C LEU A 334 13.90 6.47 25.11
N LYS A 335 13.15 7.50 25.51
CA LYS A 335 11.87 7.26 26.22
C LYS A 335 10.85 6.57 25.32
N LEU A 336 10.80 6.92 24.04
CA LEU A 336 9.91 6.27 23.08
C LEU A 336 10.34 4.82 22.84
N TYR A 337 11.63 4.59 22.58
CA TYR A 337 12.18 3.25 22.38
C TYR A 337 11.83 2.31 23.54
N ARG A 338 12.10 2.71 24.80
CA ARG A 338 11.76 1.90 25.98
C ARG A 338 10.27 1.61 26.14
N LEU A 339 9.40 2.48 25.63
CA LEU A 339 7.96 2.25 25.66
C LEU A 339 7.56 1.11 24.70
N ILE A 340 8.20 1.02 23.54
CA ILE A 340 7.84 0.07 22.47
C ILE A 340 8.66 -1.23 22.52
N GLU A 341 9.91 -1.17 22.96
CA GLU A 341 10.81 -2.30 23.07
C GLU A 341 10.19 -3.44 23.90
N GLY A 342 10.41 -4.66 23.41
CA GLY A 342 9.93 -5.91 24.01
C GLY A 342 8.40 -6.11 23.91
N LYS A 343 7.66 -5.18 23.30
CA LYS A 343 6.21 -5.27 23.04
C LYS A 343 5.88 -5.25 21.55
N PHE A 344 6.82 -4.81 20.74
CA PHE A 344 6.74 -4.86 19.29
C PHE A 344 8.03 -5.43 18.74
N ILE A 345 7.92 -6.09 17.59
CA ILE A 345 9.05 -6.42 16.73
C ILE A 345 9.29 -5.15 15.91
N LEU A 346 10.41 -4.50 16.17
CA LEU A 346 10.76 -3.22 15.57
C LEU A 346 11.43 -3.47 14.23
N LEU A 347 10.87 -2.88 13.18
CA LEU A 347 11.47 -2.82 11.86
C LEU A 347 11.83 -1.38 11.61
N GLN A 348 13.10 -1.11 11.34
CA GLN A 348 13.58 0.23 11.02
C GLN A 348 14.18 0.19 9.63
N ASP A 349 13.80 1.15 8.79
CA ASP A 349 14.40 1.31 7.47
C ASP A 349 15.85 1.78 7.68
N GLU A 350 16.82 0.90 7.46
CA GLU A 350 18.23 1.26 7.40
C GLU A 350 18.48 1.88 6.01
N ALA A 351 19.19 3.01 5.95
CA ALA A 351 19.66 3.52 4.67
C ALA A 351 20.53 2.43 4.02
N GLU A 352 20.20 2.01 2.80
CA GLU A 352 21.07 1.12 2.04
C GLU A 352 22.36 1.90 1.77
N ASP A 353 23.44 1.58 2.49
CA ASP A 353 24.78 1.95 2.09
C ASP A 353 24.98 1.35 0.69
N VAL A 354 24.97 2.20 -0.33
CA VAL A 354 25.40 1.79 -1.66
C VAL A 354 26.89 1.53 -1.51
N ASP A 355 27.25 0.28 -1.24
CA ASP A 355 28.64 -0.16 -1.25
C ASP A 355 29.24 0.29 -2.58
N ASP A 356 30.15 1.27 -2.52
CA ASP A 356 31.06 1.59 -3.62
C ASP A 356 31.86 0.31 -3.90
N GLU A 357 31.38 -0.52 -4.83
CA GLU A 357 32.08 -1.71 -5.33
C GLU A 357 33.32 -1.26 -6.13
N ASP A 358 34.39 -0.90 -5.43
CA ASP A 358 35.75 -0.81 -5.97
C ASP A 358 36.63 -1.94 -5.41
N GLU A 359 36.78 -2.97 -6.26
CA GLU A 359 37.89 -3.94 -6.37
C GLU A 359 38.28 -4.83 -5.15
N GLU A 360 38.07 -6.16 -5.27
CA GLU A 360 39.12 -7.12 -5.69
C GLU A 360 38.61 -8.57 -5.72
N ASP A 361 38.86 -9.25 -6.86
CA ASP A 361 38.65 -10.67 -7.11
C ASP A 361 39.37 -11.58 -6.09
N GLY A 362 38.63 -12.53 -5.50
CA GLY A 362 39.25 -13.61 -4.73
C GLY A 362 38.27 -14.69 -4.25
N ASN A 363 38.05 -15.71 -5.09
CA ASN A 363 37.40 -16.99 -4.77
C ASN A 363 37.63 -17.48 -3.32
N ASP A 364 36.55 -17.79 -2.59
CA ASP A 364 36.40 -19.10 -1.94
C ASP A 364 34.93 -19.36 -1.52
N GLU A 365 34.42 -20.52 -1.96
CA GLU A 365 33.11 -21.04 -1.57
C GLU A 365 33.08 -21.40 -0.07
N SER A 366 32.15 -20.81 0.68
CA SER A 366 31.49 -21.54 1.77
C SER A 366 30.12 -20.94 2.11
N SER A 367 29.12 -21.81 2.06
CA SER A 367 27.76 -21.60 2.50
C SER A 367 27.69 -21.48 4.03
N ASP A 368 27.18 -20.37 4.55
CA ASP A 368 26.48 -20.36 5.84
C ASP A 368 25.36 -19.33 5.86
N SER A 369 24.26 -19.73 6.49
CA SER A 369 22.94 -19.16 6.43
C SER A 369 22.74 -17.95 7.35
N GLY A 370 22.08 -16.92 6.80
CA GLY A 370 21.08 -16.08 7.45
C GLY A 370 21.26 -15.72 8.91
N LYS A 371 21.92 -14.58 9.16
CA LYS A 371 21.68 -13.73 10.32
C LYS A 371 21.56 -12.30 9.81
N ALA A 372 20.39 -11.70 10.01
CA ALA A 372 20.23 -10.26 9.96
C ALA A 372 21.22 -9.63 10.95
N SER A 373 21.86 -8.57 10.49
CA SER A 373 22.93 -7.82 11.12
C SER A 373 22.56 -7.34 12.53
N THR A 374 23.44 -7.67 13.47
CA THR A 374 23.64 -6.90 14.69
C THR A 374 24.97 -6.18 14.52
N SER A 375 24.96 -4.88 14.27
CA SER A 375 26.17 -4.04 14.22
C SER A 375 26.12 -3.00 15.33
N GLY A 376 27.23 -2.92 16.07
CA GLY A 376 27.41 -2.00 17.18
C GLY A 376 28.45 -2.53 18.16
N ASP A 377 29.72 -2.58 17.75
CA ASP A 377 30.86 -2.73 18.66
C ASP A 377 31.99 -1.78 18.21
N ASP A 378 32.20 -0.68 18.93
CA ASP A 378 33.50 -0.43 19.58
C ASP A 378 33.41 0.67 20.67
N SER A 379 33.71 0.24 21.90
CA SER A 379 34.25 0.97 23.06
C SER A 379 33.81 2.41 23.42
N ASP A 380 33.02 2.56 24.48
CA ASP A 380 33.54 3.07 25.77
C ASP A 380 32.54 2.92 26.95
N GLN A 381 33.09 2.56 28.10
CA GLN A 381 32.39 2.05 29.30
C GLN A 381 31.36 3.01 29.93
N GLN A 382 30.08 2.60 30.02
CA GLN A 382 29.26 2.50 31.26
C GLN A 382 27.73 2.36 31.00
N SER A 383 27.18 1.14 30.99
CA SER A 383 26.27 0.61 32.02
C SER A 383 25.70 -0.75 31.60
N ASN A 384 25.70 -1.71 32.53
CA ASN A 384 25.40 -3.13 32.29
C ASN A 384 23.92 -3.41 31.96
N ASP A 385 23.57 -3.49 30.68
CA ASP A 385 22.39 -4.26 30.19
C ASP A 385 22.59 -4.85 28.76
N GLU A 386 23.76 -4.71 28.12
CA GLU A 386 24.01 -5.13 26.72
C GLU A 386 24.28 -6.64 26.51
N ASP A 387 24.36 -7.44 27.58
CA ASP A 387 24.61 -8.90 27.50
C ASP A 387 23.32 -9.76 27.55
N ALA A 388 22.13 -9.14 27.54
CA ALA A 388 20.89 -9.88 27.48
C ALA A 388 20.64 -10.39 26.05
N PRO A 389 20.39 -11.70 25.84
CA PRO A 389 20.03 -12.19 24.51
C PRO A 389 18.77 -11.47 24.00
N PRO A 390 18.67 -11.22 22.68
CA PRO A 390 17.49 -10.58 22.10
C PRO A 390 16.22 -11.33 22.51
N ILE A 391 15.17 -10.57 22.82
CA ILE A 391 13.90 -11.13 23.29
C ILE A 391 13.30 -11.95 22.16
N ASP A 392 13.01 -13.24 22.42
CA ASP A 392 12.35 -14.12 21.46
C ASP A 392 10.98 -13.57 21.02
N ASP A 393 10.65 -13.68 19.73
CA ASP A 393 9.41 -13.14 19.15
C ASP A 393 8.15 -13.63 19.86
N LYS A 394 8.13 -14.87 20.36
CA LYS A 394 6.97 -15.38 21.11
C LYS A 394 6.82 -14.67 22.44
N GLN A 395 7.94 -14.31 23.06
CA GLN A 395 7.93 -13.50 24.27
C GLN A 395 7.47 -12.07 23.97
N ILE A 396 7.87 -11.48 22.84
CA ILE A 396 7.37 -10.16 22.40
C ILE A 396 5.85 -10.20 22.17
N LEU A 397 5.34 -11.20 21.45
CA LEU A 397 3.91 -11.40 21.22
C LEU A 397 3.13 -11.52 22.53
N GLU A 398 3.65 -12.27 23.51
CA GLU A 398 3.02 -12.41 24.82
C GLU A 398 3.10 -11.12 25.65
N ASN A 399 4.23 -10.42 25.63
CA ASN A 399 4.41 -9.12 26.28
C ASN A 399 3.43 -8.08 25.73
N LYS A 400 3.26 -8.04 24.40
CA LYS A 400 2.26 -7.20 23.76
C LYS A 400 0.88 -7.56 24.25
N ARG A 401 0.49 -8.83 24.15
CA ARG A 401 -0.85 -9.33 24.48
C ARG A 401 -1.24 -9.01 25.93
N THR A 402 -0.27 -9.10 26.85
CA THR A 402 -0.46 -8.83 28.28
C THR A 402 -0.23 -7.37 28.65
N SER A 403 0.23 -6.53 27.73
CA SER A 403 0.44 -5.10 27.95
C SER A 403 -0.88 -4.42 28.32
N PRO A 404 -0.91 -3.63 29.40
CA PRO A 404 -2.11 -2.88 29.78
C PRO A 404 -2.49 -1.82 28.73
N TYR A 405 -1.53 -1.38 27.91
CA TYR A 405 -1.73 -0.34 26.91
C TYR A 405 -1.87 -0.89 25.49
N PHE A 406 -1.09 -1.92 25.14
CA PHE A 406 -0.96 -2.40 23.76
C PHE A 406 -1.61 -3.76 23.50
N GLY A 407 -2.15 -4.43 24.53
CA GLY A 407 -2.79 -5.75 24.37
C GLY A 407 -3.96 -5.73 23.39
N GLY A 408 -4.75 -4.67 23.42
CA GLY A 408 -5.87 -4.45 22.51
C GLY A 408 -5.51 -3.79 21.18
N LEU A 409 -4.29 -3.29 20.99
CA LEU A 409 -3.87 -2.58 19.78
C LEU A 409 -3.70 -3.57 18.62
N HIS A 410 -4.30 -3.29 17.47
CA HIS A 410 -4.16 -4.15 16.30
C HIS A 410 -3.57 -3.42 15.09
N ARG A 411 -3.92 -2.14 14.87
CA ARG A 411 -3.29 -1.30 13.85
C ARG A 411 -3.00 0.08 14.43
N SER A 412 -1.90 0.69 14.01
CA SER A 412 -1.69 2.12 14.19
C SER A 412 -0.87 2.65 13.02
N LYS A 413 -1.11 3.90 12.66
CA LYS A 413 -0.43 4.54 11.53
C LYS A 413 -0.36 6.04 11.77
N GLY A 414 0.69 6.69 11.27
CA GLY A 414 0.76 8.14 11.28
C GLY A 414 2.19 8.63 11.21
N ILE A 415 2.36 9.89 11.62
CA ILE A 415 3.65 10.54 11.68
C ILE A 415 4.03 10.84 13.12
N PHE A 416 5.32 10.78 13.40
CA PHE A 416 5.88 11.15 14.68
C PHE A 416 7.09 12.06 14.52
N TRP A 417 7.44 12.74 15.61
CA TRP A 417 8.50 13.73 15.65
C TRP A 417 9.49 13.40 16.75
N LEU A 418 10.75 13.14 16.39
CA LEU A 418 11.86 12.91 17.32
C LEU A 418 12.59 14.21 17.65
N ALA A 419 13.08 14.31 18.89
CA ALA A 419 13.82 15.47 19.34
C ALA A 419 15.15 15.66 18.60
N THR A 420 15.76 14.56 18.17
CA THR A 420 17.06 14.51 17.48
C THR A 420 16.96 14.79 15.99
N ARG A 421 15.79 14.55 15.38
CA ARG A 421 15.54 14.71 13.94
C ARG A 421 14.51 15.83 13.72
N PRO A 422 14.90 17.11 13.93
CA PRO A 422 13.96 18.22 14.03
C PRO A 422 13.31 18.59 12.69
N ASN A 423 13.94 18.24 11.58
CA ASN A 423 13.52 18.66 10.24
C ASN A 423 12.78 17.56 9.48
N GLN A 424 12.81 16.33 9.99
CA GLN A 424 12.29 15.14 9.34
C GLN A 424 10.98 14.65 9.98
N MET A 425 10.01 14.23 9.17
CA MET A 425 8.85 13.49 9.68
C MET A 425 9.23 12.03 9.85
N GLY A 426 8.92 11.45 10.99
CA GLY A 426 9.02 10.01 11.19
C GLY A 426 7.76 9.29 10.73
N SER A 427 7.92 8.13 10.10
CA SER A 427 6.86 7.21 9.68
C SER A 427 6.55 6.21 10.79
N TRP A 428 5.27 6.03 11.13
CA TRP A 428 4.83 5.03 12.12
C TRP A 428 3.78 4.12 11.48
N SER A 429 4.01 2.81 11.49
CA SER A 429 3.06 1.81 11.01
C SER A 429 3.14 0.54 11.86
N THR A 430 2.06 0.15 12.52
CA THR A 430 1.99 -1.14 13.22
C THR A 430 0.86 -1.99 12.68
N ALA A 431 1.10 -3.26 12.40
CA ALA A 431 0.07 -4.29 12.29
C ALA A 431 0.37 -5.43 13.26
N GLY A 432 -0.56 -5.67 14.18
CA GLY A 432 -0.33 -6.65 15.24
C GLY A 432 0.83 -6.23 16.14
N ALA A 433 1.83 -7.10 16.26
CA ALA A 433 3.07 -6.85 16.99
C ALA A 433 4.21 -6.32 16.13
N MET A 434 4.04 -6.28 14.81
CA MET A 434 5.02 -5.67 13.93
C MET A 434 4.88 -4.15 14.01
N LEU A 435 5.98 -3.44 14.22
CA LEU A 435 6.05 -1.98 14.22
C LEU A 435 7.17 -1.55 13.27
N THR A 436 6.79 -1.03 12.12
CA THR A 436 7.68 -0.39 11.17
C THR A 436 7.81 1.10 11.48
N LEU A 437 9.04 1.56 11.56
CA LEU A 437 9.44 2.93 11.83
C LEU A 437 10.42 3.36 10.74
N GLY A 438 10.24 4.54 10.19
CA GLY A 438 11.14 5.02 9.14
C GLY A 438 11.13 6.54 9.04
N SER A 439 11.76 7.03 7.99
CA SER A 439 11.71 8.43 7.58
C SER A 439 10.60 8.62 6.54
N GLU A 440 9.97 9.79 6.54
CA GLU A 440 9.03 10.23 5.50
C GLU A 440 9.60 11.44 4.75
N MET A 441 8.76 12.39 4.33
CA MET A 441 9.22 13.68 3.83
C MET A 441 9.63 14.64 4.97
N PRO A 442 10.44 15.68 4.68
CA PRO A 442 10.69 16.76 5.65
C PRO A 442 9.40 17.48 6.07
N TRP A 443 9.41 18.13 7.23
CA TRP A 443 8.28 18.98 7.64
C TRP A 443 8.01 20.08 6.60
N PHE A 444 6.75 20.42 6.32
CA PHE A 444 6.43 21.45 5.32
C PHE A 444 7.00 22.82 5.70
N CYS A 445 7.20 23.09 6.99
CA CYS A 445 7.87 24.31 7.44
C CYS A 445 9.39 24.32 7.23
N CYS A 446 10.01 23.22 6.83
CA CYS A 446 11.41 23.11 6.41
C CYS A 446 11.56 23.30 4.89
N VAL A 447 10.49 23.10 4.12
CA VAL A 447 10.49 23.15 2.65
C VAL A 447 9.83 24.45 2.18
N SER A 448 10.33 25.03 1.08
CA SER A 448 9.72 26.24 0.52
C SER A 448 8.30 25.96 0.01
N GLU A 449 7.37 26.91 0.13
CA GLU A 449 5.99 26.72 -0.35
C GLU A 449 5.90 26.43 -1.86
N GLU A 450 6.91 26.83 -2.64
CA GLU A 450 6.99 26.58 -4.09
C GLU A 450 7.25 25.11 -4.40
N ASP A 451 7.95 24.41 -3.50
CA ASP A 451 8.38 23.01 -3.68
C ASP A 451 7.38 22.00 -3.12
N TRP A 452 6.27 22.46 -2.49
CA TRP A 452 5.27 21.55 -1.92
C TRP A 452 4.48 20.76 -2.98
N GLY A 453 4.53 21.15 -4.26
CA GLY A 453 3.84 20.44 -5.35
C GLY A 453 2.30 20.36 -5.20
N ALA A 454 1.70 21.23 -4.37
CA ALA A 454 0.32 21.10 -3.90
C ALA A 454 -0.68 21.99 -4.67
N ASP A 455 -1.88 21.47 -4.93
CA ASP A 455 -2.99 22.26 -5.45
C ASP A 455 -3.60 23.20 -4.40
N GLU A 456 -4.50 24.12 -4.79
CA GLU A 456 -5.07 25.13 -3.88
C GLU A 456 -5.77 24.51 -2.65
N ALA A 457 -6.43 23.37 -2.82
CA ALA A 457 -7.12 22.69 -1.74
C ALA A 457 -6.13 22.06 -0.75
N THR A 458 -5.08 21.43 -1.28
CA THR A 458 -4.00 20.77 -0.52
C THR A 458 -3.14 21.80 0.21
N LEU A 459 -2.77 22.90 -0.45
CA LEU A 459 -2.09 24.05 0.17
C LEU A 459 -2.85 24.57 1.39
N LYS A 460 -4.18 24.72 1.25
CA LYS A 460 -5.02 25.15 2.37
C LYS A 460 -5.05 24.12 3.49
N ALA A 461 -5.08 22.83 3.17
CA ALA A 461 -5.04 21.75 4.16
C ALA A 461 -3.72 21.77 4.94
N ILE A 462 -2.58 21.81 4.24
CA ILE A 462 -1.24 21.91 4.85
C ILE A 462 -1.16 23.13 5.78
N LYS A 463 -1.56 24.32 5.30
CA LYS A 463 -1.51 25.55 6.10
C LYS A 463 -2.41 25.52 7.35
N ASN A 464 -3.46 24.70 7.37
CA ASN A 464 -4.29 24.55 8.57
C ASN A 464 -3.58 23.77 9.69
N ASP A 465 -2.56 22.97 9.35
CA ASP A 465 -1.79 22.20 10.31
C ASP A 465 -0.65 23.01 10.95
N PHE A 466 -0.32 24.18 10.40
CA PHE A 466 0.70 25.07 10.95
C PHE A 466 0.22 25.71 12.26
N GLU A 467 1.00 25.57 13.32
CA GLU A 467 0.69 26.12 14.63
C GLU A 467 1.93 26.63 15.36
N GLY A 468 1.83 27.84 15.90
CA GLY A 468 2.89 28.42 16.72
C GLY A 468 4.19 28.65 15.94
N LYS A 469 5.33 28.54 16.62
CA LYS A 469 6.65 28.85 16.08
C LYS A 469 7.33 27.69 15.32
N TRP A 470 6.81 26.48 15.46
CA TRP A 470 7.42 25.27 14.92
C TRP A 470 6.68 24.71 13.69
N GLY A 471 5.74 25.49 13.15
CA GLY A 471 5.02 25.16 11.93
C GLY A 471 4.10 23.95 12.11
N ASP A 472 4.20 23.01 11.18
CA ASP A 472 3.39 21.79 11.12
C ASP A 472 3.92 20.63 11.97
N ARG A 473 5.12 20.76 12.58
CA ARG A 473 5.74 19.76 13.48
C ARG A 473 4.78 19.29 14.57
N ARG A 474 4.57 17.97 14.64
CA ARG A 474 3.67 17.33 15.62
C ARG A 474 3.81 15.82 15.69
N GLN A 475 3.30 15.25 16.76
CA GLN A 475 2.88 13.85 16.80
C GLN A 475 1.47 13.77 16.22
N GLU A 476 1.24 12.86 15.29
CA GLU A 476 -0.12 12.55 14.83
C GLU A 476 -0.23 11.10 14.38
N MET A 477 -0.77 10.26 15.25
CA MET A 477 -0.93 8.83 15.01
C MET A 477 -2.34 8.39 15.35
N VAL A 478 -2.93 7.55 14.50
CA VAL A 478 -4.16 6.81 14.80
C VAL A 478 -3.83 5.46 15.41
N PHE A 479 -4.60 5.07 16.42
CA PHE A 479 -4.54 3.74 17.03
C PHE A 479 -5.91 3.09 16.90
N ILE A 480 -5.94 1.83 16.44
CA ILE A 480 -7.14 1.04 16.16
C ILE A 480 -7.01 -0.30 16.87
N GLY A 481 -8.03 -0.70 17.61
CA GLY A 481 -7.98 -1.94 18.36
C GLY A 481 -9.23 -2.26 19.16
N GLU A 482 -9.18 -3.36 19.89
CA GLU A 482 -10.25 -3.85 20.75
C GLU A 482 -9.99 -3.43 22.21
N LYS A 483 -10.96 -2.75 22.84
CA LYS A 483 -10.93 -2.33 24.25
C LYS A 483 -9.69 -1.53 24.61
N LEU A 484 -9.32 -0.59 23.74
CA LEU A 484 -8.18 0.31 23.94
C LEU A 484 -8.32 1.12 25.24
N ASP A 485 -7.26 1.13 26.06
CA ASP A 485 -7.12 2.08 27.17
C ASP A 485 -6.59 3.42 26.65
N VAL A 486 -7.49 4.21 26.05
CA VAL A 486 -7.14 5.50 25.43
C VAL A 486 -6.41 6.43 26.41
N ASP A 487 -6.88 6.51 27.66
CA ASP A 487 -6.29 7.37 28.68
C ASP A 487 -4.90 6.87 29.11
N GLY A 488 -4.75 5.56 29.29
CA GLY A 488 -3.47 4.93 29.63
C GLY A 488 -2.43 5.08 28.52
N MET A 489 -2.82 4.77 27.27
CA MET A 489 -1.97 4.93 26.09
C MET A 489 -1.55 6.39 25.89
N THR A 490 -2.49 7.34 26.01
CA THR A 490 -2.19 8.77 25.88
C THR A 490 -1.16 9.20 26.93
N LYS A 491 -1.31 8.78 28.19
CA LYS A 491 -0.35 9.09 29.26
C LYS A 491 1.02 8.44 29.02
N ALA A 492 1.04 7.21 28.51
CA ALA A 492 2.28 6.51 28.19
C ALA A 492 3.05 7.27 27.10
N LEU A 493 2.37 7.64 26.00
CA LEU A 493 2.96 8.45 24.94
C LEU A 493 3.37 9.85 25.45
N ASP A 494 2.52 10.52 26.23
CA ASP A 494 2.82 11.84 26.81
C ASP A 494 4.08 11.82 27.70
N SER A 495 4.36 10.68 28.33
CA SER A 495 5.55 10.49 29.17
C SER A 495 6.85 10.43 28.35
N CYS A 496 6.76 10.11 27.07
CA CYS A 496 7.89 10.10 26.13
C CYS A 496 8.17 11.50 25.56
N LEU A 497 7.24 12.45 25.66
CA LEU A 497 7.44 13.81 25.13
C LEU A 497 8.47 14.59 25.96
N LEU A 498 9.24 15.47 25.31
CA LEU A 498 10.13 16.39 26.00
C LEU A 498 9.38 17.23 27.04
N SER A 499 9.81 17.19 28.30
CA SER A 499 9.32 18.04 29.39
C SER A 499 9.51 19.52 29.09
N ARG A 500 8.87 20.40 29.87
CA ARG A 500 9.03 21.86 29.68
C ARG A 500 10.47 22.34 29.82
N SER A 501 11.28 21.68 30.64
CA SER A 501 12.71 21.99 30.80
C SER A 501 13.54 21.46 29.63
N GLU A 502 13.25 20.26 29.14
CA GLU A 502 13.92 19.66 27.97
C GLU A 502 13.57 20.45 26.71
N MET A 503 12.31 20.83 26.52
CA MET A 503 11.90 21.72 25.42
C MET A 503 12.71 23.01 25.42
N LYS A 504 12.93 23.66 26.56
CA LYS A 504 13.75 24.90 26.60
C LYS A 504 15.20 24.68 26.13
N LYS A 505 15.76 23.49 26.37
CA LYS A 505 17.10 23.14 25.86
C LYS A 505 17.06 22.94 24.35
N TRP A 506 16.08 22.18 23.87
CA TRP A 506 15.85 21.93 22.45
C TRP A 506 15.67 23.24 21.68
N GLU A 507 14.82 24.14 22.19
CA GLU A 507 14.58 25.46 21.59
C GLU A 507 15.83 26.35 21.59
N LYS A 508 16.76 26.17 22.54
CA LYS A 508 18.00 26.94 22.57
C LYS A 508 18.92 26.55 21.40
N VAL A 509 19.00 25.26 21.08
CA VAL A 509 19.77 24.75 19.94
C VAL A 509 19.14 25.24 18.65
N MET A 510 17.82 25.02 18.49
CA MET A 510 17.10 25.37 17.26
C MET A 510 17.04 26.88 16.95
N LEU A 511 17.17 27.74 17.97
CA LEU A 511 17.21 29.19 17.80
C LEU A 511 18.63 29.76 17.70
N ASP A 512 19.68 28.92 17.81
CA ASP A 512 21.05 29.37 17.64
C ASP A 512 21.33 29.61 16.16
N LYS A 513 21.46 30.88 15.79
CA LYS A 513 21.71 31.31 14.41
C LYS A 513 23.14 31.03 13.93
N LYS A 514 23.99 30.54 14.82
CA LYS A 514 25.36 30.16 14.48
C LYS A 514 25.46 28.74 13.95
N LEU A 515 24.47 27.91 14.24
CA LEU A 515 24.40 26.53 13.79
C LEU A 515 23.58 26.49 12.50
N ASP A 516 24.09 25.80 11.49
CA ASP A 516 23.26 25.35 10.37
C ASP A 516 22.33 24.20 10.81
N ASP A 517 21.65 23.56 9.85
CA ASP A 517 20.65 22.54 10.19
C ASP A 517 21.29 21.19 10.57
N ASP A 518 22.44 20.85 9.99
CA ASP A 518 23.18 19.62 10.31
C ASP A 518 23.86 19.75 11.68
N GLU A 519 24.52 20.89 11.95
CA GLU A 519 25.13 21.17 13.25
C GLU A 519 24.10 21.17 14.38
N LYS A 520 22.84 21.57 14.11
CA LYS A 520 21.75 21.47 15.09
C LYS A 520 21.39 20.01 15.35
N GLU A 521 21.24 19.20 14.32
CA GLU A 521 20.91 17.78 14.44
C GLU A 521 21.97 17.04 15.25
N GLU A 522 23.25 17.21 14.92
CA GLU A 522 24.38 16.65 15.68
C GLU A 522 24.33 17.09 17.15
N THR A 523 24.14 18.40 17.40
CA THR A 523 24.02 18.92 18.77
C THR A 523 22.83 18.31 19.52
N LEU A 524 21.72 18.01 18.84
CA LEU A 524 20.55 17.39 19.45
C LEU A 524 20.81 15.91 19.77
N GLN A 525 21.49 15.18 18.89
CA GLN A 525 21.92 13.79 19.10
C GLN A 525 22.94 13.65 20.25
N GLU A 526 23.78 14.66 20.50
CA GLU A 526 24.61 14.69 21.71
C GLU A 526 23.81 14.89 23.01
N VAL A 527 22.63 15.53 22.93
CA VAL A 527 21.81 15.87 24.11
C VAL A 527 20.81 14.76 24.45
N TRP A 528 20.29 14.06 23.45
CA TRP A 528 19.32 12.98 23.60
C TRP A 528 19.87 11.70 22.96
N ASP A 529 19.91 10.64 23.77
CA ASP A 529 20.34 9.32 23.34
C ASP A 529 19.40 8.77 22.25
N ASP A 530 20.01 8.48 21.11
CA ASP A 530 19.39 8.05 19.87
C ASP A 530 19.99 6.74 19.34
N GLY A 531 20.87 6.08 20.12
CA GLY A 531 21.69 4.95 19.65
C GLY A 531 20.91 3.68 19.32
N TYR A 532 19.58 3.67 19.54
CA TYR A 532 18.69 2.55 19.23
C TYR A 532 17.85 2.77 17.97
N TRP A 533 18.03 3.90 17.30
CA TRP A 533 17.29 4.28 16.11
C TRP A 533 18.18 4.18 14.87
N ALA A 534 17.63 3.67 13.77
CA ALA A 534 18.33 3.68 12.49
C ALA A 534 18.63 5.12 12.04
N GLU A 535 19.67 5.27 11.22
CA GLU A 535 19.94 6.51 10.54
C GLU A 535 18.84 6.79 9.51
N TRP A 536 18.42 8.05 9.43
CA TRP A 536 17.44 8.49 8.42
C TRP A 536 18.17 9.30 7.36
N PRO A 537 17.83 9.13 6.07
CA PRO A 537 18.40 9.93 4.99
C PRO A 537 18.28 11.42 5.32
N ARG A 538 19.36 12.18 5.13
CA ARG A 538 19.31 13.63 5.33
C ARG A 538 18.70 14.28 4.11
N VAL A 539 18.04 15.41 4.32
CA VAL A 539 17.39 16.19 3.24
C VAL A 539 18.37 16.58 2.13
N GLN A 540 19.66 16.71 2.44
CA GLN A 540 20.71 17.04 1.46
C GLN A 540 21.16 15.84 0.61
N ASP A 541 21.01 14.62 1.11
CA ASP A 541 21.46 13.41 0.41
C ASP A 541 20.54 13.11 -0.79
N GLU A 542 19.25 13.50 -0.72
CA GLU A 542 18.31 13.36 -1.85
C GLU A 542 18.61 14.36 -3.01
N GLU A 543 19.18 15.54 -2.73
CA GLU A 543 19.55 16.51 -3.79
C GLU A 543 20.80 16.09 -4.57
N GLU A 544 21.71 15.29 -3.98
CA GLU A 544 22.89 14.78 -4.70
C GLU A 544 22.53 13.63 -5.67
N HIS A 545 21.49 12.84 -5.35
CA HIS A 545 21.02 11.76 -6.24
C HIS A 545 20.30 12.25 -7.52
N ASP A 546 19.77 13.48 -7.53
CA ASP A 546 19.10 14.06 -8.70
C ASP A 546 20.06 14.77 -9.69
N HIS A 547 21.36 14.88 -9.36
CA HIS A 547 22.31 15.65 -10.14
C HIS A 547 23.32 14.86 -11.00
N ASP A 548 23.39 13.53 -10.92
CA ASP A 548 24.46 12.77 -11.58
C ASP A 548 24.13 12.15 -12.97
N HIS A 549 23.11 12.67 -13.65
CA HIS A 549 22.86 12.36 -15.07
C HIS A 549 22.86 13.60 -15.96
N SER A 550 23.94 14.40 -15.91
CA SER A 550 24.18 15.41 -16.94
C SER A 550 25.65 15.70 -17.26
N HIS A 551 26.45 14.67 -17.55
CA HIS A 551 27.74 14.90 -18.19
C HIS A 551 27.65 15.03 -19.72
N ASP A 552 27.65 16.30 -20.13
CA ASP A 552 27.92 16.86 -21.44
C ASP A 552 29.14 16.23 -22.14
N HIS A 553 28.90 15.40 -23.17
CA HIS A 553 29.95 15.02 -24.13
C HIS A 553 29.97 15.98 -25.33
N GLY A 554 30.60 17.13 -25.11
CA GLY A 554 31.07 18.02 -26.16
C GLY A 554 32.04 17.34 -27.12
N ARG A 555 31.57 17.03 -28.33
CA ARG A 555 32.34 16.55 -29.48
C ARG A 555 33.50 17.50 -29.82
N HIS A 556 34.73 17.09 -29.54
CA HIS A 556 35.93 17.65 -30.17
C HIS A 556 36.20 16.98 -31.54
N GLN A 557 35.93 17.73 -32.62
CA GLN A 557 36.47 17.44 -33.95
C GLN A 557 37.96 17.81 -34.01
N HIS A 558 38.81 16.85 -34.31
CA HIS A 558 40.05 17.12 -35.04
C HIS A 558 40.26 16.06 -36.11
N GLY A 559 40.08 16.47 -37.37
CA GLY A 559 40.51 15.70 -38.51
C GLY A 559 42.01 15.83 -38.72
N GLN A 560 42.65 14.75 -39.16
CA GLN A 560 43.85 14.84 -39.98
C GLN A 560 43.88 13.70 -41.01
N LYS A 561 44.17 14.14 -42.25
CA LYS A 561 44.43 13.35 -43.44
C LYS A 561 45.61 12.40 -43.19
N HIS A 562 45.47 11.12 -43.51
CA HIS A 562 46.03 10.52 -44.72
C HIS A 562 45.62 9.04 -44.87
#